data_AF-A0A2T0A0P3-F1
#
_entry.id   AF-A0A2T0A0P3-F1
#
_cell.length_a   1.000
_cell.length_b   1.000
_cell.length_c   1.000
_cell.angle_alpha   90.00
_cell.angle_beta   90.00
_cell.angle_gamma   90.00
#
_symmetry.space_group_name_H-M   'P 1'
#
loop_
_entity.id
_entity.type
_entity.pdbx_description
1 polymer ?
#
loop_
_entity_poly.entity_id
_entity_poly.type
_entity_poly.pdbx_seq_one_letter_code
_entity_poly.pdbx_strand_id
1 'polypeptide(L)' 'WDDSHVSLWLSQSLPPSISTLYAPLFASNDIRGSVLLEVDQLALKEMGVRSVGDRVKICVAIKGLRGR' A
#
# COMPACT_ATOMS: atom_id res chain seq x y z
N TRP A 1 -6.19 -1.92 -11.54
CA TRP A 1 -5.07 -1.00 -11.36
C TRP A 1 -3.78 -1.79 -11.47
N ASP A 2 -2.92 -1.42 -12.42
CA ASP A 2 -1.57 -1.97 -12.60
C ASP A 2 -0.54 -1.28 -11.69
N ASP A 3 0.71 -1.72 -11.71
CA ASP A 3 1.78 -1.19 -10.85
C ASP A 3 1.92 0.33 -10.90
N SER A 4 1.80 0.93 -12.09
CA SER A 4 1.87 2.38 -12.27
C SER A 4 0.73 3.10 -11.54
N HIS A 5 -0.47 2.53 -11.56
CA HIS A 5 -1.63 3.07 -10.86
C HIS A 5 -1.47 2.95 -9.34
N VAL A 6 -0.96 1.81 -8.85
CA VAL A 6 -0.71 1.59 -7.41
C VAL A 6 0.40 2.50 -6.90
N SER A 7 1.49 2.65 -7.65
CA SER A 7 2.60 3.55 -7.32
C SER A 7 2.15 5.02 -7.27
N LEU A 8 1.37 5.46 -8.26
CA LEU A 8 0.79 6.80 -8.27
C LEU A 8 -0.12 7.00 -7.06
N TRP A 9 -1.02 6.06 -6.79
CA TRP A 9 -1.92 6.12 -5.65
C TRP A 9 -1.15 6.19 -4.31
N LEU A 10 -0.10 5.37 -4.13
CA LEU A 10 0.76 5.40 -2.95
C LEU A 10 1.36 6.80 -2.76
N SER A 11 1.89 7.41 -3.84
CA SER A 11 2.48 8.75 -3.77
C SER A 11 1.48 9.85 -3.42
N GLN A 12 0.21 9.71 -3.83
CA GLN A 12 -0.84 10.69 -3.57
C GLN A 12 -1.49 10.52 -2.20
N SER A 13 -1.58 9.28 -1.70
CA SER A 13 -2.36 8.94 -0.51
C SER A 13 -1.51 8.78 0.76
N LEU A 14 -0.19 8.67 0.61
CA LEU A 14 0.73 8.46 1.73
C LEU A 14 1.89 9.47 1.70
N PRO A 15 2.47 9.79 2.88
CA PRO A 15 3.66 10.64 2.95
C PRO A 15 4.82 10.10 2.10
N PRO A 16 5.69 10.97 1.55
CA PRO A 16 6.82 10.57 0.72
C PRO A 16 7.76 9.54 1.37
N SER A 17 7.89 9.58 2.70
CA SER A 17 8.71 8.63 3.47
C SER A 17 8.16 7.20 3.47
N ILE A 18 6.85 7.03 3.26
CA ILE A 18 6.18 5.72 3.21
C ILE A 18 6.01 5.29 1.76
N SER A 19 5.54 6.18 0.89
CA SER A 19 5.26 5.86 -0.51
C SER A 19 6.53 5.48 -1.27
N THR A 20 7.62 6.25 -1.13
CA THR A 20 8.90 5.93 -1.78
C THR A 20 9.51 4.64 -1.24
N LEU A 21 9.37 4.40 0.07
CA LEU A 21 9.97 3.25 0.74
C LEU A 21 9.28 1.94 0.36
N TYR A 22 7.95 1.94 0.26
CA TYR A 22 7.17 0.72 0.12
C TYR A 22 6.60 0.49 -1.29
N ALA A 23 6.59 1.49 -2.19
CA ALA A 23 6.19 1.30 -3.59
C ALA A 23 6.87 0.11 -4.29
N PRO A 24 8.21 -0.10 -4.19
CA PRO A 24 8.83 -1.28 -4.82
C PRO A 24 8.42 -2.60 -4.17
N LEU A 25 8.03 -2.63 -2.89
CA LEU A 25 7.50 -3.85 -2.26
C LEU A 25 6.13 -4.22 -2.82
N PHE A 26 5.27 -3.23 -3.07
CA PHE A 26 3.95 -3.50 -3.66
C PHE A 26 4.08 -4.08 -5.07
N ALA A 27 4.96 -3.51 -5.89
CA ALA A 27 5.25 -4.03 -7.23
C ALA A 27 5.89 -5.44 -7.18
N SER A 28 6.89 -5.65 -6.31
CA SER A 28 7.58 -6.94 -6.20
C SER A 28 6.69 -8.07 -5.66
N ASN A 29 5.60 -7.75 -4.95
CA ASN A 29 4.62 -8.73 -4.45
C ASN A 29 3.36 -8.79 -5.33
N ASP A 30 3.38 -8.19 -6.53
CA ASP A 30 2.26 -8.18 -7.47
C ASP A 30 0.95 -7.63 -6.87
N ILE A 31 1.06 -6.66 -5.94
CA ILE A 31 -0.08 -6.04 -5.28
C ILE A 31 -0.74 -5.03 -6.22
N ARG A 32 -1.64 -5.55 -7.06
CA ARG A 32 -2.45 -4.81 -8.04
C ARG A 32 -3.82 -4.44 -7.48
N GLY A 33 -4.62 -3.66 -8.22
CA GLY A 33 -5.89 -3.10 -7.72
C GLY A 33 -6.90 -4.09 -7.13
N SER A 34 -6.93 -5.33 -7.60
CA SER A 34 -7.77 -6.39 -7.01
C SER A 34 -7.27 -6.79 -5.62
N VAL A 35 -5.97 -7.05 -5.50
CA VAL A 35 -5.31 -7.47 -4.26
C VAL A 35 -5.17 -6.30 -3.27
N LEU A 36 -5.00 -5.08 -3.76
CA LEU A 36 -4.77 -3.87 -2.96
C LEU A 36 -5.90 -3.62 -1.95
N LEU A 37 -7.14 -3.91 -2.33
CA LEU A 37 -8.30 -3.74 -1.44
C LEU A 37 -8.38 -4.81 -0.34
N GLU A 38 -7.66 -5.92 -0.52
CA GLU A 38 -7.56 -7.05 0.41
C GLU A 38 -6.34 -6.92 1.33
N VAL A 39 -5.41 -6.00 1.04
CA VAL A 39 -4.21 -5.79 1.85
C VAL A 39 -4.56 -5.29 3.26
N ASP A 40 -4.18 -6.10 4.24
CA ASP A 40 -4.37 -5.83 5.66
C ASP A 40 -3.02 -5.72 6.42
N GLN A 41 -3.08 -5.58 7.74
CA GLN A 41 -1.90 -5.49 8.60
C GLN A 41 -1.02 -6.76 8.51
N LEU A 42 -1.62 -7.93 8.38
CA LEU A 42 -0.89 -9.19 8.27
C LEU A 42 -0.16 -9.27 6.94
N ALA A 43 -0.85 -9.02 5.81
CA ALA A 43 -0.25 -9.00 4.48
C ALA A 43 0.93 -8.03 4.40
N LEU A 44 0.78 -6.81 4.93
CA LEU A 44 1.87 -5.82 4.95
C LEU A 44 3.07 -6.29 5.78
N LYS A 45 2.84 -7.01 6.89
CA LYS A 45 3.91 -7.57 7.70
C LYS A 45 4.67 -8.65 6.91
N GLU A 46 3.97 -9.52 6.20
CA GLU A 46 4.58 -10.59 5.38
C GLU A 46 5.35 -10.02 4.18
N MET A 47 4.87 -8.93 3.58
CA MET A 47 5.58 -8.19 2.53
C MET A 47 6.85 -7.48 3.03
N GLY A 48 7.05 -7.35 4.35
CA GLY A 48 8.24 -6.73 4.94
C GLY A 48 8.03 -5.35 5.57
N VAL A 49 6.80 -4.84 5.66
CA VAL A 49 6.48 -3.58 6.37
C VAL A 49 6.49 -3.82 7.88
N ARG A 50 7.66 -3.65 8.50
CA ARG A 50 7.88 -3.95 9.94
C ARG A 50 7.23 -2.94 10.88
N SER A 51 7.16 -1.68 10.50
CA SER A 51 6.61 -0.59 11.33
C SER A 51 5.09 -0.71 11.46
N VAL A 52 4.59 -0.89 12.70
CA VAL A 52 3.15 -0.91 13.00
C VAL A 52 2.49 0.40 12.53
N GLY A 53 3.13 1.54 12.80
CA GLY A 53 2.61 2.85 12.44
C GLY A 53 2.44 3.03 10.93
N ASP A 54 3.37 2.50 10.14
CA ASP A 54 3.27 2.56 8.67
C ASP A 54 2.18 1.64 8.15
N ARG A 55 2.06 0.43 8.71
CA ARG A 55 0.96 -0.48 8.37
C ARG A 55 -0.41 0.13 8.67
N VAL A 56 -0.57 0.82 9.80
CA VAL A 56 -1.82 1.53 10.14
C VAL A 56 -2.13 2.59 9.08
N LYS A 57 -1.16 3.45 8.74
CA LYS A 57 -1.37 4.52 7.73
C LYS A 57 -1.74 3.95 6.36
N ILE A 58 -1.06 2.90 5.92
CA ILE A 58 -1.33 2.22 4.64
C ILE A 58 -2.75 1.62 4.65
N CYS A 59 -3.14 0.87 5.69
CA CYS A 59 -4.50 0.33 5.79
C CYS A 59 -5.58 1.43 5.82
N VAL A 60 -5.32 2.57 6.46
CA VAL A 60 -6.25 3.71 6.46
C VAL A 60 -6.38 4.28 5.04
N ALA A 61 -5.27 4.46 4.32
CA ALA A 61 -5.29 4.89 2.93
C ALA A 61 -6.08 3.92 2.03
N ILE A 62 -5.88 2.60 2.19
CA ILE A 62 -6.62 1.56 1.45
C ILE A 62 -8.12 1.62 1.76
N LYS A 63 -8.51 1.81 3.03
CA LYS A 63 -9.92 2.00 3.39
C LYS A 63 -10.54 3.22 2.70
N GLY A 64 -9.75 4.29 2.52
CA GLY A 64 -10.15 5.47 1.77
C GLY A 64 -10.44 5.22 0.28
N LEU A 65 -9.90 4.15 -0.32
CA LEU A 65 -10.23 3.74 -1.69
C LEU A 65 -11.63 3.13 -1.81
N ARG A 66 -12.10 2.43 -0.77
CA ARG A 66 -13.37 1.69 -0.80
C ARG A 66 -14.60 2.57 -0.71
N GLY A 67 -14.43 3.83 -0.29
CA GLY A 67 -15.51 4.81 -0.13
C GLY A 67 -15.55 5.87 -1.22
N ARG A 68 -14.84 5.66 -2.34
CA ARG A 68 -14.76 6.60 -3.47
C ARG A 68 -15.33 5.98 -4.74
#